data_AF-A0A3S1AFF9-F1
#
_entry.id   AF-A0A3S1AFF9-F1
#
_cell.length_a   1.000
_cell.length_b   1.000
_cell.length_c   1.000
_cell.angle_alpha   90.00
_cell.angle_beta   90.00
_cell.angle_gamma   90.00
#
_symmetry.space_group_name_H-M   'P 1'
#
loop_
_entity.id
_entity.type
_entity.pdbx_description
1 polymer ?
#
loop_
_entity_poly.entity_id
_entity_poly.type
_entity_poly.pdbx_seq_one_letter_code
_entity_poly.pdbx_strand_id
1 'polypeptide(L)'
;MDSTQLRELANVTSNTLQRYLHDQDNWKTSKKTRDVLVENKHSSISGNEHGHVYRAQCEFNCPKDILYKYMYPIGGSGSDLRKKWDKDISDIQLLAQIAPDLSVNMVRTNSAAMGMIYPREYVDLMLDVQGEDFMGFHAVSIDYPAQPPDPKFVRGWNHPCGFFCHDIPGQPGRTKFVLVVQTDIKGNLPRSLVDSAIPGAVAGLCNNLRQMLKKDGHLTR
;
A
#
# COMPACT_ATOMS: atom_id res chain seq x y z
N MET A 1 17.37 -14.64 2.46
CA MET A 1 16.85 -14.66 3.84
C MET A 1 16.14 -15.98 4.06
N ASP A 2 16.29 -16.60 5.22
CA ASP A 2 15.47 -17.74 5.62
C ASP A 2 14.10 -17.28 6.16
N SER A 3 13.21 -18.24 6.46
CA SER A 3 11.85 -17.94 6.93
C SER A 3 11.82 -17.18 8.26
N THR A 4 12.79 -17.40 9.14
CA THR A 4 12.88 -16.74 10.45
C THR A 4 13.26 -15.28 10.28
N GLN A 5 14.27 -15.00 9.46
CA GLN A 5 14.70 -13.64 9.11
C GLN A 5 13.58 -12.86 8.41
N LEU A 6 12.85 -13.51 7.50
CA LEU A 6 11.68 -12.91 6.86
C LEU A 6 10.60 -12.55 7.89
N ARG A 7 10.28 -13.47 8.82
CA ARG A 7 9.33 -13.20 9.89
C ARG A 7 9.73 -12.00 10.74
N GLU A 8 11.00 -11.92 11.12
CA GLU A 8 11.49 -10.81 11.95
C GLU A 8 11.40 -9.47 11.20
N LEU A 9 11.79 -9.44 9.93
CA LEU A 9 11.63 -8.26 9.07
C LEU A 9 10.16 -7.83 8.96
N ALA A 10 9.24 -8.77 8.77
CA ALA A 10 7.81 -8.52 8.74
C ALA A 10 7.29 -7.91 10.06
N ASN A 11 7.76 -8.40 11.21
CA ASN A 11 7.40 -7.86 12.52
C ASN A 11 7.92 -6.44 12.73
N VAL A 12 9.18 -6.16 12.36
CA VAL A 12 9.77 -4.81 12.42
C VAL A 12 9.01 -3.83 11.51
N THR A 13 8.64 -4.30 10.32
CA THR A 13 7.81 -3.55 9.37
C THR A 13 6.45 -3.22 9.99
N SER A 14 5.78 -4.22 10.57
CA SER A 14 4.50 -4.06 11.25
C SER A 14 4.56 -3.03 12.38
N ASN A 15 5.55 -3.14 13.26
CA ASN A 15 5.76 -2.18 14.34
C ASN A 15 6.03 -0.76 13.82
N THR A 16 6.67 -0.62 12.67
CA THR A 16 6.90 0.68 12.03
C THR A 16 5.61 1.29 11.51
N LEU A 17 4.75 0.50 10.87
CA LEU A 17 3.45 0.96 10.41
C LEU A 17 2.53 1.36 11.56
N GLN A 18 2.52 0.59 12.65
CA GLN A 18 1.78 0.94 13.86
C GLN A 18 2.24 2.29 14.43
N ARG A 19 3.55 2.56 14.44
CA ARG A 19 4.06 3.89 14.82
C ARG A 19 3.52 4.98 13.89
N TYR A 20 3.60 4.82 12.57
CA TYR A 20 3.09 5.81 11.62
C TYR A 20 1.57 6.04 11.70
N LEU A 21 0.81 5.02 12.10
CA LEU A 21 -0.62 5.13 12.34
C LEU A 21 -0.94 6.08 13.50
N HIS A 22 -0.19 5.99 14.60
CA HIS A 22 -0.44 6.77 15.82
C HIS A 22 0.29 8.12 15.86
N ASP A 23 1.33 8.28 15.05
CA ASP A 23 2.14 9.48 14.97
C ASP A 23 1.35 10.68 14.43
N GLN A 24 1.25 11.75 15.21
CA GLN A 24 0.57 13.00 14.84
C GLN A 24 1.55 14.15 14.57
N ASP A 25 2.86 13.88 14.60
CA ASP A 25 3.87 14.93 14.61
C ASP A 25 4.46 15.17 13.22
N ASN A 26 4.55 16.46 12.85
CA ASN A 26 5.26 16.95 11.67
C ASN A 26 4.73 16.45 10.31
N TRP A 27 3.48 15.98 10.25
CA TRP A 27 2.81 15.66 8.99
C TRP A 27 2.37 16.94 8.26
N LYS A 28 2.68 17.02 6.97
CA LYS A 28 2.27 18.13 6.09
C LYS A 28 1.22 17.62 5.11
N THR A 29 0.15 18.39 4.93
CA THR A 29 -0.85 18.07 3.90
C THR A 29 -0.21 18.18 2.51
N SER A 30 -0.23 17.09 1.75
CA SER A 30 0.25 17.03 0.37
C SER A 30 -0.89 17.04 -0.64
N LYS A 31 -2.05 16.48 -0.28
CA LYS A 31 -3.29 16.54 -1.05
C LYS A 31 -4.50 16.43 -0.14
N LYS A 32 -5.54 17.22 -0.40
CA LYS A 32 -6.80 17.13 0.33
C LYS A 32 -7.96 17.26 -0.64
N THR A 33 -8.93 16.36 -0.52
CA THR A 33 -10.23 16.41 -1.20
C THR A 33 -11.32 16.28 -0.13
N ARG A 34 -12.60 16.23 -0.55
CA ARG A 34 -13.70 15.96 0.39
C ARG A 34 -13.56 14.60 1.07
N ASP A 35 -13.07 13.60 0.34
CA ASP A 35 -13.18 12.19 0.76
C ASP A 35 -11.80 11.53 1.06
N VAL A 36 -10.71 12.28 0.90
CA VAL A 36 -9.33 11.81 1.05
C VAL A 36 -8.44 12.93 1.60
N LEU A 37 -7.70 12.62 2.66
CA LEU A 37 -6.56 13.41 3.13
C LEU A 37 -5.28 12.62 2.87
N VAL A 38 -4.31 13.22 2.18
CA VAL A 38 -2.96 12.67 2.02
C VAL A 38 -1.97 13.63 2.67
N GLU A 39 -1.20 13.10 3.60
CA GLU A 39 -0.15 13.81 4.32
C GLU A 39 1.18 13.16 4.02
N ASN A 40 2.26 13.91 4.18
CA ASN A 40 3.60 13.37 4.11
C ASN A 40 4.52 13.95 5.18
N LYS A 41 5.63 13.25 5.39
CA LYS A 41 6.79 13.78 6.12
C LYS A 41 8.05 13.08 5.65
N HIS A 42 9.20 13.65 6.01
CA HIS A 42 10.49 13.05 5.68
C HIS A 42 10.61 11.65 6.26
N SER A 43 11.15 10.74 5.46
CA SER A 43 11.39 9.37 5.86
C SER A 43 12.50 9.32 6.93
N SER A 44 12.26 8.56 8.00
CA SER A 44 13.24 8.26 9.05
C SER A 44 13.92 6.90 8.84
N ILE A 45 13.70 6.25 7.69
CA ILE A 45 14.22 4.92 7.39
C ILE A 45 15.59 5.05 6.75
N SER A 46 16.56 4.28 7.26
CA SER A 46 17.91 4.26 6.69
C SER A 46 17.88 3.79 5.24
N GLY A 47 18.62 4.48 4.37
CA GLY A 47 18.61 4.28 2.92
C GLY A 47 17.45 4.99 2.20
N ASN A 48 16.64 5.78 2.92
CA ASN A 48 15.58 6.62 2.35
C ASN A 48 15.48 7.99 3.02
N GLU A 49 16.62 8.54 3.46
CA GLU A 49 16.69 9.80 4.22
C GLU A 49 16.20 11.00 3.40
N HIS A 50 16.24 10.87 2.09
CA HIS A 50 15.82 11.90 1.16
C HIS A 50 14.41 11.69 0.60
N GLY A 51 13.75 10.59 0.93
CA GLY A 51 12.38 10.31 0.54
C GLY A 51 11.36 10.79 1.56
N HIS A 52 10.11 10.46 1.27
CA HIS A 52 8.97 10.78 2.12
C HIS A 52 8.19 9.51 2.45
N VAL A 53 7.60 9.48 3.64
CA VAL A 53 6.47 8.62 3.95
C VAL A 53 5.20 9.42 3.70
N TYR A 54 4.23 8.80 3.04
CA TYR A 54 2.91 9.33 2.78
C TYR A 54 1.88 8.54 3.57
N ARG A 55 0.87 9.23 4.09
CA ARG A 55 -0.27 8.63 4.79
C ARG A 55 -1.55 9.18 4.20
N ALA A 56 -2.36 8.29 3.64
CA ALA A 56 -3.72 8.59 3.25
C ALA A 56 -4.70 8.18 4.34
N GLN A 57 -5.70 9.01 4.58
CA GLN A 57 -6.85 8.71 5.42
C GLN A 57 -8.13 8.90 4.59
N CYS A 58 -8.95 7.85 4.52
CA CYS A 58 -10.19 7.77 3.76
C CYS A 58 -11.25 7.06 4.61
N GLU A 59 -12.51 7.49 4.55
CA GLU A 59 -13.62 6.74 5.16
C GLU A 59 -14.49 6.09 4.09
N PHE A 60 -15.00 4.90 4.40
CA PHE A 60 -15.89 4.13 3.54
C PHE A 60 -17.13 3.70 4.33
N ASN A 61 -18.29 3.83 3.70
CA ASN A 61 -19.56 3.30 4.22
C ASN A 61 -19.70 1.82 3.84
N CYS A 62 -18.74 1.01 4.24
CA CYS A 62 -18.80 -0.45 4.12
C CYS A 62 -18.08 -1.10 5.30
N PRO A 63 -18.42 -2.35 5.65
CA PRO A 63 -17.68 -3.14 6.62
C PRO A 63 -16.20 -3.34 6.25
N LYS A 64 -15.34 -3.50 7.27
CA LYS A 64 -13.87 -3.58 7.09
C LYS A 64 -13.44 -4.84 6.33
N ASP A 65 -14.15 -5.95 6.50
CA ASP A 65 -13.89 -7.22 5.83
C ASP A 65 -14.09 -7.12 4.31
N ILE A 66 -15.12 -6.38 3.89
CA ILE A 66 -15.35 -6.08 2.49
C ILE A 66 -14.22 -5.20 1.96
N LEU A 67 -13.88 -4.11 2.65
CA LEU A 67 -12.81 -3.22 2.21
C LEU A 67 -11.47 -3.94 2.09
N TYR A 68 -11.12 -4.72 3.11
CA TYR A 68 -9.93 -5.54 3.17
C TYR A 68 -9.86 -6.52 2.00
N LYS A 69 -10.95 -7.21 1.68
CA LYS A 69 -11.03 -8.15 0.55
C LYS A 69 -10.70 -7.49 -0.80
N TYR A 70 -11.16 -6.26 -1.04
CA TYR A 70 -10.85 -5.53 -2.28
C TYR A 70 -9.40 -5.01 -2.33
N MET A 71 -8.83 -4.69 -1.17
CA MET A 71 -7.47 -4.17 -1.07
C MET A 71 -6.39 -5.24 -1.11
N TYR A 72 -6.72 -6.46 -0.66
CA TYR A 72 -5.79 -7.58 -0.62
C TYR A 72 -5.30 -7.94 -2.03
N PRO A 73 -3.98 -7.99 -2.29
CA PRO A 73 -3.46 -8.08 -3.65
C PRO A 73 -3.64 -9.45 -4.29
N ILE A 74 -3.16 -10.55 -3.68
CA ILE A 74 -3.34 -11.97 -4.08
C ILE A 74 -2.66 -12.86 -3.01
N GLY A 75 -3.16 -14.09 -2.80
CA GLY A 75 -2.59 -15.09 -1.87
C GLY A 75 -3.41 -15.29 -0.60
N GLY A 76 -3.09 -16.31 0.20
CA GLY A 76 -3.79 -16.61 1.46
C GLY A 76 -5.32 -16.76 1.32
N SER A 77 -6.08 -16.10 2.20
CA SER A 77 -7.56 -15.98 2.18
C SER A 77 -8.07 -14.86 1.25
N GLY A 78 -7.15 -14.17 0.56
CA GLY A 78 -7.43 -13.00 -0.25
C GLY A 78 -8.06 -13.32 -1.61
N SER A 79 -8.69 -12.31 -2.19
CA SER A 79 -9.33 -12.42 -3.51
C SER A 79 -8.49 -11.76 -4.60
N ASP A 80 -8.52 -12.31 -5.83
CA ASP A 80 -7.96 -11.68 -7.04
C ASP A 80 -8.86 -10.50 -7.52
N LEU A 81 -9.20 -9.60 -6.60
CA LEU A 81 -10.02 -8.43 -6.87
C LEU A 81 -9.18 -7.18 -7.11
N ARG A 82 -8.02 -7.05 -6.44
CA ARG A 82 -7.22 -5.82 -6.50
C ARG A 82 -6.88 -5.41 -7.93
N LYS A 83 -6.42 -6.37 -8.75
CA LYS A 83 -6.06 -6.13 -10.16
C LYS A 83 -7.27 -5.73 -11.03
N LYS A 84 -8.50 -6.08 -10.64
CA LYS A 84 -9.72 -5.78 -11.42
C LYS A 84 -10.15 -4.32 -11.34
N TRP A 85 -9.72 -3.60 -10.30
CA TRP A 85 -10.18 -2.22 -10.06
C TRP A 85 -9.04 -1.21 -9.94
N ASP A 86 -7.85 -1.64 -9.51
CA ASP A 86 -6.73 -0.73 -9.35
C ASP A 86 -6.09 -0.41 -10.70
N LYS A 87 -6.40 0.78 -11.22
CA LYS A 87 -5.94 1.25 -12.53
C LYS A 87 -4.43 1.48 -12.58
N ASP A 88 -3.76 1.62 -11.44
CA ASP A 88 -2.32 1.84 -11.39
C ASP A 88 -1.55 0.53 -11.49
N ILE A 89 -2.21 -0.62 -11.33
CA ILE A 89 -1.60 -1.95 -11.35
C ILE A 89 -1.79 -2.60 -12.72
N SER A 90 -0.71 -3.14 -13.28
CA SER A 90 -0.72 -3.94 -14.51
C SER A 90 -0.64 -5.44 -14.22
N ASP A 91 0.02 -5.83 -13.14
CA ASP A 91 0.13 -7.23 -12.74
C ASP A 91 0.34 -7.41 -11.24
N ILE A 92 -0.15 -8.54 -10.71
CA ILE A 92 0.05 -8.97 -9.33
C ILE A 92 0.27 -10.47 -9.35
N GLN A 93 1.31 -10.96 -8.67
CA GLN A 93 1.62 -12.38 -8.59
C GLN A 93 2.06 -12.77 -7.17
N LEU A 94 1.54 -13.88 -6.66
CA LEU A 94 2.11 -14.57 -5.50
C LEU A 94 3.35 -15.32 -5.96
N LEU A 95 4.54 -14.91 -5.49
CA LEU A 95 5.79 -15.58 -5.82
C LEU A 95 6.07 -16.76 -4.87
N ALA A 96 5.79 -16.57 -3.58
CA ALA A 96 5.95 -17.62 -2.58
C ALA A 96 5.01 -17.41 -1.38
N GLN A 97 4.44 -18.51 -0.88
CA GLN A 97 3.78 -18.54 0.41
C GLN A 97 4.79 -19.02 1.47
N ILE A 98 5.14 -18.16 2.43
CA ILE A 98 6.14 -18.48 3.48
C ILE A 98 5.47 -19.08 4.72
N ALA A 99 4.31 -18.53 5.10
CA ALA A 99 3.44 -18.98 6.18
C ALA A 99 1.98 -18.55 5.87
N PRO A 100 0.94 -18.99 6.59
CA PRO A 100 -0.45 -18.60 6.28
C PRO A 100 -0.71 -17.09 6.17
N ASP A 101 0.01 -16.30 6.97
CA ASP A 101 -0.08 -14.84 7.05
C ASP A 101 1.13 -14.12 6.39
N LEU A 102 2.09 -14.86 5.82
CA LEU A 102 3.33 -14.30 5.29
C LEU A 102 3.61 -14.80 3.88
N SER A 103 3.75 -13.89 2.94
CA SER A 103 3.96 -14.18 1.52
C SER A 103 5.01 -13.27 0.90
N VAL A 104 5.51 -13.64 -0.27
CA VAL A 104 6.28 -12.76 -1.15
C VAL A 104 5.47 -12.55 -2.41
N ASN A 105 5.16 -11.29 -2.71
CA ASN A 105 4.36 -10.94 -3.88
C ASN A 105 5.14 -10.00 -4.79
N MET A 106 4.86 -10.10 -6.08
CA MET A 106 5.29 -9.13 -7.06
C MET A 106 4.09 -8.28 -7.49
N VAL A 107 4.31 -6.97 -7.60
CA VAL A 107 3.35 -6.02 -8.17
C VAL A 107 4.04 -5.24 -9.28
N ARG A 108 3.38 -5.14 -10.43
CA ARG A 108 3.79 -4.27 -11.54
C ARG A 108 2.78 -3.15 -11.70
N THR A 109 3.28 -1.94 -11.95
CA THR A 109 2.44 -0.76 -12.15
C THR A 109 2.39 -0.38 -13.62
N ASN A 110 1.34 0.34 -14.01
CA ASN A 110 1.31 1.09 -15.25
C ASN A 110 2.25 2.30 -15.18
N SER A 111 2.48 2.96 -16.31
CA SER A 111 3.16 4.25 -16.33
C SER A 111 2.31 5.32 -15.64
N ALA A 112 2.96 6.21 -14.88
CA ALA A 112 2.32 7.31 -14.18
C ALA A 112 2.76 8.68 -14.72
N ALA A 113 2.11 9.74 -14.24
CA ALA A 113 2.42 11.13 -14.59
C ALA A 113 2.50 11.36 -16.11
N MET A 114 1.46 10.94 -16.84
CA MET A 114 1.37 11.06 -18.30
C MET A 114 2.57 10.44 -19.05
N GLY A 115 3.10 9.32 -18.53
CA GLY A 115 4.22 8.60 -19.14
C GLY A 115 5.60 9.07 -18.69
N MET A 116 5.70 10.15 -17.91
CA MET A 116 6.98 10.62 -17.37
C MET A 116 7.57 9.65 -16.33
N ILE A 117 6.72 8.86 -15.67
CA ILE A 117 7.12 7.81 -14.75
C ILE A 117 6.83 6.47 -15.44
N TYR A 118 7.87 5.85 -15.99
CA TYR A 118 7.83 4.50 -16.59
C TYR A 118 7.22 3.41 -15.66
N PRO A 119 6.74 2.24 -16.15
CA PRO A 119 6.29 1.14 -15.30
C PRO A 119 7.32 0.70 -14.24
N ARG A 120 6.84 0.37 -13.04
CA ARG A 120 7.64 -0.18 -11.94
C ARG A 120 7.26 -1.62 -11.65
N GLU A 121 8.23 -2.37 -11.13
CA GLU A 121 8.03 -3.68 -10.50
C GLU A 121 8.50 -3.59 -9.04
N TYR A 122 7.72 -4.12 -8.12
CA TYR A 122 8.05 -4.27 -6.70
C TYR A 122 7.99 -5.74 -6.32
N VAL A 123 8.91 -6.18 -5.47
CA VAL A 123 8.90 -7.52 -4.89
C VAL A 123 8.92 -7.37 -3.38
N ASP A 124 7.77 -7.61 -2.77
CA ASP A 124 7.52 -7.25 -1.38
C ASP A 124 7.28 -8.50 -0.54
N LEU A 125 7.94 -8.54 0.62
CA LEU A 125 7.53 -9.40 1.72
C LEU A 125 6.27 -8.82 2.32
N MET A 126 5.29 -9.69 2.51
CA MET A 126 3.93 -9.33 2.79
C MET A 126 3.41 -10.07 4.03
N LEU A 127 3.19 -9.34 5.13
CA LEU A 127 2.47 -9.77 6.32
C LEU A 127 0.97 -9.37 6.32
N ASP A 128 0.09 -10.36 6.35
CA ASP A 128 -1.32 -10.20 6.67
C ASP A 128 -1.51 -9.97 8.18
N VAL A 129 -2.21 -8.90 8.56
CA VAL A 129 -2.43 -8.55 9.95
C VAL A 129 -3.91 -8.45 10.27
N GLN A 130 -4.30 -9.15 11.34
CA GLN A 130 -5.67 -9.26 11.79
C GLN A 130 -5.75 -8.91 13.27
N GLY A 131 -6.77 -8.14 13.64
CA GLY A 131 -7.09 -7.80 15.02
C GLY A 131 -8.60 -7.67 15.21
N GLU A 132 -9.02 -7.50 16.45
CA GLU A 132 -10.45 -7.39 16.79
C GLU A 132 -11.11 -6.23 16.05
N ASP A 133 -10.48 -5.05 16.07
CA ASP A 133 -11.00 -3.80 15.49
C ASP A 133 -10.34 -3.41 14.15
N PHE A 134 -9.41 -4.23 13.65
CA PHE A 134 -8.69 -3.89 12.42
C PHE A 134 -8.31 -5.09 11.57
N MET A 135 -8.24 -4.87 10.26
CA MET A 135 -7.65 -5.81 9.30
C MET A 135 -6.69 -5.03 8.41
N GLY A 136 -5.61 -5.65 7.95
CA GLY A 136 -4.63 -4.90 7.18
C GLY A 136 -3.55 -5.77 6.59
N PHE A 137 -2.65 -5.09 5.92
CA PHE A 137 -1.53 -5.72 5.25
C PHE A 137 -0.30 -4.82 5.37
N HIS A 138 0.84 -5.39 5.78
CA HIS A 138 2.11 -4.68 5.95
C HIS A 138 3.20 -5.26 5.03
N ALA A 139 3.84 -4.38 4.26
CA ALA A 139 4.80 -4.70 3.21
C ALA A 139 6.15 -4.02 3.44
N VAL A 140 7.19 -4.70 2.96
CA VAL A 140 8.50 -4.11 2.68
C VAL A 140 9.14 -4.85 1.52
N SER A 141 9.83 -4.13 0.63
CA SER A 141 10.58 -4.76 -0.45
C SER A 141 11.73 -5.61 0.09
N ILE A 142 11.99 -6.71 -0.60
CA ILE A 142 13.11 -7.60 -0.30
C ILE A 142 13.88 -7.93 -1.57
N ASP A 143 15.16 -8.25 -1.41
CA ASP A 143 15.90 -8.93 -2.47
C ASP A 143 15.40 -10.38 -2.60
N TYR A 144 14.90 -10.72 -3.79
CA TYR A 144 14.35 -12.03 -4.08
C TYR A 144 14.95 -12.59 -5.38
N PRO A 145 16.06 -13.33 -5.31
CA PRO A 145 16.81 -13.78 -6.49
C PRO A 145 16.00 -14.64 -7.48
N ALA A 146 14.94 -15.32 -7.01
CA ALA A 146 14.06 -16.09 -7.87
C ALA A 146 13.16 -15.22 -8.76
N GLN A 147 13.06 -13.91 -8.50
CA GLN A 147 12.45 -12.92 -9.38
C GLN A 147 13.49 -11.88 -9.82
N PRO A 148 14.33 -12.20 -10.83
CA PRO A 148 15.32 -11.27 -11.34
C PRO A 148 14.66 -10.03 -11.96
N PRO A 149 15.36 -8.87 -12.03
CA PRO A 149 14.81 -7.66 -12.65
C PRO A 149 14.41 -7.89 -14.12
N ASP A 150 13.20 -7.49 -14.48
CA ASP A 150 12.73 -7.47 -15.86
C ASP A 150 13.07 -6.11 -16.50
N PRO A 151 13.79 -6.06 -17.63
CA PRO A 151 14.19 -4.80 -18.27
C PRO A 151 13.01 -3.95 -18.75
N LYS A 152 11.80 -4.50 -18.83
CA LYS A 152 10.57 -3.75 -19.15
C LYS A 152 10.07 -2.88 -17.99
N PHE A 153 10.63 -3.04 -16.79
CA PHE A 153 10.20 -2.34 -15.59
C PHE A 153 11.41 -1.77 -14.84
N VAL A 154 11.23 -0.61 -14.20
CA VAL A 154 12.17 -0.15 -13.19
C VAL A 154 11.86 -0.89 -11.89
N ARG A 155 12.83 -1.60 -11.30
CA ARG A 155 12.66 -2.22 -9.97
C ARG A 155 12.58 -1.11 -8.92
N GLY A 156 11.38 -0.83 -8.42
CA GLY A 156 11.16 0.08 -7.32
C GLY A 156 11.46 -0.59 -5.98
N TRP A 157 11.46 0.20 -4.91
CA TRP A 157 11.69 -0.29 -3.56
C TRP A 157 10.69 0.33 -2.57
N ASN A 158 9.85 -0.50 -1.98
CA ASN A 158 9.00 -0.11 -0.87
C ASN A 158 9.77 -0.26 0.45
N HIS A 159 9.98 0.86 1.13
CA HIS A 159 10.22 0.85 2.57
C HIS A 159 8.89 0.51 3.28
N PRO A 160 8.87 0.33 4.63
CA PRO A 160 7.67 -0.09 5.33
C PRO A 160 6.40 0.66 4.87
N CYS A 161 5.51 -0.06 4.22
CA CYS A 161 4.26 0.44 3.64
C CYS A 161 3.14 -0.57 3.88
N GLY A 162 1.90 -0.20 3.58
CA GLY A 162 0.76 -1.08 3.82
C GLY A 162 -0.50 -0.31 4.18
N PHE A 163 -1.53 -1.01 4.62
CA PHE A 163 -2.80 -0.38 4.96
C PHE A 163 -3.46 -1.00 6.18
N PHE A 164 -4.36 -0.20 6.77
CA PHE A 164 -5.25 -0.56 7.85
C PHE A 164 -6.70 -0.27 7.46
N CYS A 165 -7.59 -1.21 7.78
CA CYS A 165 -9.03 -1.07 7.75
C CYS A 165 -9.53 -1.18 9.20
N HIS A 166 -9.84 -0.04 9.82
CA HIS A 166 -10.34 0.03 11.19
C HIS A 166 -11.85 0.22 11.20
N ASP A 167 -12.53 -0.44 12.14
CA ASP A 167 -13.88 -0.03 12.49
C ASP A 167 -13.89 1.39 13.05
N ILE A 168 -15.00 2.11 12.82
CA ILE A 168 -15.20 3.42 13.41
C ILE A 168 -16.07 3.24 14.67
N PRO A 169 -15.56 3.57 15.88
CA PRO A 169 -16.33 3.44 17.12
C PRO A 169 -17.69 4.14 17.04
N GLY A 170 -18.74 3.42 17.41
CA GLY A 170 -20.13 3.91 17.38
C GLY A 170 -20.75 3.99 15.98
N GLN A 171 -20.07 3.52 14.93
CA GLN A 171 -20.56 3.60 13.54
C GLN A 171 -20.41 2.26 12.81
N PRO A 172 -21.25 1.25 13.15
CA PRO A 172 -21.21 -0.06 12.52
C PRO A 172 -21.35 0.01 11.00
N GLY A 173 -20.57 -0.81 10.28
CA GLY A 173 -20.59 -0.83 8.82
C GLY A 173 -19.89 0.36 8.17
N ARG A 174 -19.13 1.17 8.93
CA ARG A 174 -18.20 2.17 8.39
C ARG A 174 -16.77 1.81 8.75
N THR A 175 -15.85 2.07 7.82
CA THR A 175 -14.43 1.76 7.98
C THR A 175 -13.58 3.00 7.78
N LYS A 176 -12.66 3.22 8.72
CA LYS A 176 -11.54 4.15 8.57
C LYS A 176 -10.39 3.40 7.89
N PHE A 177 -10.07 3.83 6.67
CA PHE A 177 -8.97 3.30 5.89
C PHE A 177 -7.75 4.21 6.03
N VAL A 178 -6.62 3.61 6.39
CA VAL A 178 -5.32 4.29 6.44
C VAL A 178 -4.35 3.57 5.52
N LEU A 179 -3.79 4.27 4.54
CA LEU A 179 -2.79 3.73 3.62
C LEU A 179 -1.47 4.46 3.85
N VAL A 180 -0.42 3.71 4.18
CA VAL A 180 0.94 4.21 4.32
C VAL A 180 1.75 3.78 3.10
N VAL A 181 2.36 4.75 2.42
CA VAL A 181 3.21 4.53 1.24
C VAL A 181 4.56 5.16 1.50
N GLN A 182 5.62 4.37 1.38
CA GLN A 182 6.98 4.86 1.53
C GLN A 182 7.85 4.24 0.43
N THR A 183 7.62 4.67 -0.79
CA THR A 183 8.24 4.08 -1.97
C THR A 183 9.41 4.92 -2.46
N ASP A 184 10.53 4.27 -2.74
CA ASP A 184 11.57 4.77 -3.64
C ASP A 184 11.27 4.19 -5.02
N ILE A 185 10.72 5.04 -5.89
CA ILE A 185 10.32 4.65 -7.25
C ILE A 185 11.52 4.42 -8.19
N LYS A 186 12.75 4.70 -7.71
CA LYS A 186 14.01 4.63 -8.42
C LYS A 186 14.00 5.37 -9.77
N GLY A 187 15.11 5.23 -10.50
CA GLY A 187 15.33 5.92 -11.76
C GLY A 187 15.81 7.37 -11.55
N ASN A 188 16.41 7.94 -12.59
CA ASN A 188 16.91 9.30 -12.57
C ASN A 188 15.76 10.31 -12.80
N LEU A 189 14.87 10.44 -11.81
CA LEU A 189 13.69 11.31 -11.89
C LEU A 189 13.87 12.58 -11.04
N PRO A 190 13.35 13.74 -11.50
CA PRO A 190 13.29 14.93 -10.67
C PRO A 190 12.44 14.66 -9.42
N ARG A 191 12.94 15.02 -8.24
CA ARG A 191 12.20 14.84 -6.98
C ARG A 191 10.83 15.51 -7.00
N SER A 192 10.72 16.70 -7.58
CA SER A 192 9.44 17.42 -7.72
C SER A 192 8.39 16.62 -8.52
N LEU A 193 8.82 15.83 -9.50
CA LEU A 193 7.93 14.94 -10.25
C LEU A 193 7.44 13.79 -9.36
N VAL A 194 8.35 13.19 -8.58
CA VAL A 194 8.00 12.11 -7.63
C VAL A 194 7.04 12.61 -6.56
N ASP A 195 7.39 13.74 -5.94
CA ASP A 195 6.64 14.32 -4.83
C ASP A 195 5.25 14.81 -5.26
N SER A 196 5.06 15.17 -6.52
CA SER A 196 3.74 15.51 -7.08
C SER A 196 2.94 14.30 -7.53
N ALA A 197 3.59 13.25 -8.02
CA ALA A 197 2.93 12.05 -8.52
C ALA A 197 2.35 11.17 -7.41
N ILE A 198 3.11 10.92 -6.32
CA ILE A 198 2.70 9.97 -5.27
C ILE A 198 1.39 10.38 -4.59
N PRO A 199 1.19 11.64 -4.11
CA PRO A 199 -0.10 12.04 -3.54
C PRO A 199 -1.26 11.91 -4.53
N GLY A 200 -0.97 12.13 -5.82
CA GLY A 200 -1.90 11.92 -6.92
C GLY A 200 -2.38 10.47 -7.02
N ALA A 201 -1.43 9.52 -7.09
CA ALA A 201 -1.69 8.09 -7.16
C ALA A 201 -2.43 7.58 -5.90
N VAL A 202 -1.98 7.97 -4.71
CA VAL A 202 -2.59 7.59 -3.43
C VAL A 202 -4.06 8.05 -3.35
N ALA A 203 -4.34 9.29 -3.73
CA ALA A 203 -5.73 9.78 -3.79
C ALA A 203 -6.54 9.10 -4.90
N GLY A 204 -5.90 8.80 -6.03
CA GLY A 204 -6.49 8.03 -7.14
C GLY A 204 -6.94 6.65 -6.69
N LEU A 205 -6.11 5.94 -5.93
CA LEU A 205 -6.42 4.63 -5.35
C LEU A 205 -7.67 4.68 -4.47
N CYS A 206 -7.75 5.59 -3.49
CA CYS A 206 -8.96 5.71 -2.65
C CYS A 206 -10.22 5.97 -3.49
N ASN A 207 -10.12 6.78 -4.55
CA ASN A 207 -11.24 7.08 -5.43
C ASN A 207 -11.64 5.88 -6.33
N ASN A 208 -10.68 5.16 -6.89
CA ASN A 208 -10.93 3.96 -7.70
C ASN A 208 -11.57 2.87 -6.84
N LEU A 209 -11.08 2.66 -5.62
CA LEU A 209 -11.66 1.72 -4.66
C LEU A 209 -13.11 2.08 -4.33
N ARG A 210 -13.38 3.37 -4.05
CA ARG A 210 -14.75 3.86 -3.80
C ARG A 210 -15.67 3.62 -4.99
N GLN A 211 -15.20 3.88 -6.21
CA GLN A 211 -15.98 3.62 -7.42
C GLN A 211 -16.31 2.14 -7.59
N MET A 212 -15.35 1.26 -7.34
CA MET A 212 -15.58 -0.18 -7.45
C MET A 212 -16.54 -0.69 -6.38
N LEU A 213 -16.34 -0.32 -5.11
CA LEU A 213 -17.24 -0.70 -4.03
C LEU A 213 -18.67 -0.19 -4.27
N LYS A 214 -18.83 1.02 -4.84
CA LYS A 214 -20.15 1.54 -5.24
C LYS A 214 -20.77 0.69 -6.34
N LYS A 215 -19.99 0.38 -7.38
CA LYS A 215 -20.42 -0.41 -8.53
C LYS A 215 -20.91 -1.79 -8.09
N ASP A 216 -20.20 -2.41 -7.16
CA ASP A 216 -20.50 -3.76 -6.65
C ASP A 216 -21.52 -3.74 -5.49
N GLY A 217 -22.10 -2.58 -5.18
CA GLY A 217 -23.20 -2.46 -4.21
C GLY A 217 -22.78 -2.55 -2.74
N HIS A 218 -21.50 -2.38 -2.44
CA HIS A 218 -20.95 -2.49 -1.08
C HIS A 218 -20.97 -1.18 -0.28
N LEU A 219 -21.12 -0.03 -0.94
CA LEU A 219 -21.27 1.24 -0.22
C LEU A 219 -22.73 1.45 0.17
N THR A 220 -22.99 1.53 1.47
CA THR A 220 -24.29 1.93 2.01
C THR A 220 -24.50 3.44 1.83
N ARG A 221 -25.79 3.82 1.70
CA ARG A 221 -26.19 5.23 1.51
C ARG A 221 -25.86 6.08 2.72
#